data_AF-A0A4P9X579-F1
#
_entry.id   AF-A0A4P9X579-F1
#
_cell.length_a   1.000
_cell.length_b   1.000
_cell.length_c   1.000
_cell.angle_alpha   90.00
_cell.angle_beta   90.00
_cell.angle_gamma   90.00
#
_symmetry.space_group_name_H-M   'P 1'
#
loop_
_entity.id
_entity.type
_entity.pdbx_description
1 polymer ?
#
loop_
_entity_poly.entity_id
_entity_poly.type
_entity_poly.pdbx_seq_one_letter_code
_entity_poly.pdbx_strand_id
1 'polypeptide(L)'
;AWDCGIAVVSMVLLALGKIDTPLFALAESPDQSVWTIDLATILQRFQVPDFTFFTSYIGINWQYTNDAFYNDALGDDRERVHRLFASAADAGIRVIPMALEASDLRRFLMSGQYAAIVLTDLRYLQCIACARGTGFMARRLFPLVQGWRAGHYILLTDFLPDKGQFIYRDPGSDASLCYVTERVLERARGSVGTDNDVIVVRI
;
A
#
# COMPACT_ATOMS: atom_id res chain seq x y z
N ALA A 1 7.90 16.04 -2.81
CA ALA A 1 7.91 14.88 -3.73
C ALA A 1 6.54 14.20 -3.69
N TRP A 2 6.14 13.49 -4.74
CA TRP A 2 4.90 12.69 -4.78
C TRP A 2 5.22 11.24 -4.41
N ASP A 3 4.40 10.61 -3.57
CA ASP A 3 4.52 9.21 -3.14
C ASP A 3 3.14 8.54 -3.11
N CYS A 4 3.05 7.32 -3.65
CA CYS A 4 1.78 6.60 -3.76
C CYS A 4 1.22 6.15 -2.39
N GLY A 5 2.08 5.84 -1.42
CA GLY A 5 1.69 5.47 -0.05
C GLY A 5 1.08 6.65 0.70
N ILE A 6 1.74 7.81 0.64
CA ILE A 6 1.22 9.05 1.21
C ILE A 6 -0.13 9.45 0.58
N ALA A 7 -0.26 9.28 -0.74
CA ALA A 7 -1.49 9.57 -1.45
C ALA A 7 -2.67 8.69 -1.01
N VAL A 8 -2.48 7.36 -0.83
CA VAL A 8 -3.56 6.50 -0.34
C VAL A 8 -3.92 6.75 1.12
N VAL A 9 -2.96 7.13 1.97
CA VAL A 9 -3.27 7.57 3.34
C VAL A 9 -4.11 8.84 3.32
N SER A 10 -3.78 9.81 2.46
CA SER A 10 -4.60 11.01 2.30
C SER A 10 -6.04 10.68 1.86
N MET A 11 -6.23 9.72 0.95
CA MET A 11 -7.57 9.25 0.56
C MET A 11 -8.35 8.68 1.76
N VAL A 12 -7.69 7.89 2.63
CA VAL A 12 -8.30 7.36 3.86
C VAL A 12 -8.68 8.49 4.82
N LEU A 13 -7.78 9.45 5.07
CA LEU A 13 -8.04 10.58 5.94
C LEU A 13 -9.20 11.46 5.43
N LEU A 14 -9.28 11.68 4.12
CA LEU A 14 -10.39 12.40 3.49
C LEU A 14 -11.71 11.65 3.67
N ALA A 15 -11.73 10.32 3.48
CA ALA A 15 -12.91 9.51 3.70
C ALA A 15 -13.41 9.57 5.16
N LEU A 16 -12.49 9.71 6.11
CA LEU A 16 -12.76 9.89 7.54
C LEU A 16 -13.09 11.35 7.94
N GLY A 17 -13.20 12.29 6.98
CA GLY A 17 -13.51 13.69 7.25
C GLY A 17 -12.38 14.52 7.84
N LYS A 18 -11.12 14.05 7.79
CA LYS A 18 -9.93 14.76 8.29
C LYS A 18 -9.33 15.70 7.21
N ILE A 19 -10.17 16.61 6.70
CA ILE A 19 -9.99 17.39 5.46
C ILE A 19 -8.84 18.43 5.52
N ASP A 20 -8.47 18.90 6.71
CA ASP A 20 -7.46 19.97 6.87
C ASP A 20 -6.00 19.48 6.90
N THR A 21 -5.73 18.29 6.38
CA THR A 21 -4.39 17.69 6.42
C THR A 21 -3.63 17.94 5.12
N PRO A 22 -2.70 18.90 5.05
CA PRO A 22 -1.89 19.07 3.87
C PRO A 22 -1.04 17.82 3.60
N LEU A 23 -1.06 17.33 2.35
CA LEU A 23 -0.25 16.20 1.88
C LEU A 23 1.26 16.35 2.20
N PHE A 24 1.78 17.58 2.21
CA PHE A 24 3.18 17.85 2.57
C PHE A 24 3.49 17.61 4.05
N ALA A 25 2.48 17.61 4.94
CA ALA A 25 2.66 17.32 6.37
C ALA A 25 2.77 15.81 6.66
N LEU A 26 2.50 14.98 5.65
CA LEU A 26 2.55 13.52 5.72
C LEU A 26 3.93 12.97 5.32
N ALA A 27 4.70 13.70 4.51
CA ALA A 27 6.05 13.32 4.10
C ALA A 27 7.09 14.00 4.99
N GLU A 28 7.68 13.27 5.93
CA GLU A 28 8.64 13.84 6.89
C GLU A 28 10.03 14.11 6.28
N SER A 29 10.40 13.43 5.20
CA SER A 29 11.66 13.67 4.48
C SER A 29 11.56 13.32 3.00
N PRO A 30 11.99 14.19 2.07
CA PRO A 30 12.02 13.89 0.64
C PRO A 30 13.09 12.88 0.23
N ASP A 31 14.07 12.61 1.10
CA ASP A 31 15.23 11.76 0.81
C ASP A 31 15.05 10.32 1.33
N GLN A 32 13.94 10.01 1.99
CA GLN A 32 13.66 8.70 2.59
C GLN A 32 12.56 7.95 1.84
N SER A 33 12.70 6.63 1.74
CA SER A 33 11.65 5.79 1.13
C SER A 33 10.48 5.62 2.09
N VAL A 34 9.25 5.57 1.57
CA VAL A 34 8.04 5.33 2.36
C VAL A 34 7.78 3.83 2.48
N TRP A 35 7.76 3.32 3.71
CA TRP A 35 7.45 1.93 4.05
C TRP A 35 6.05 1.80 4.65
N THR A 36 5.46 0.61 4.64
CA THR A 36 4.09 0.42 5.15
C THR A 36 3.95 0.80 6.63
N ILE A 37 5.00 0.58 7.43
CA ILE A 37 5.02 1.00 8.84
C ILE A 37 4.98 2.53 9.00
N ASP A 38 5.49 3.29 8.03
CA ASP A 38 5.35 4.75 8.01
C ASP A 38 3.89 5.14 7.81
N LEU A 39 3.20 4.48 6.88
CA LEU A 39 1.76 4.71 6.65
C LEU A 39 0.94 4.44 7.91
N ALA A 40 1.23 3.34 8.61
CA ALA A 40 0.61 3.01 9.89
C ALA A 40 0.89 4.08 10.97
N THR A 41 2.13 4.59 11.02
CA THR A 41 2.52 5.67 11.94
C THR A 41 1.80 6.97 11.64
N ILE A 42 1.61 7.30 10.36
CA ILE A 42 0.83 8.45 9.93
C ILE A 42 -0.63 8.29 10.35
N LEU A 43 -1.27 7.15 10.07
CA LEU A 43 -2.66 6.89 10.49
C LEU A 43 -2.82 7.06 12.02
N GLN A 44 -1.85 6.57 12.80
CA GLN A 44 -1.83 6.75 14.25
C GLN A 44 -1.67 8.21 14.68
N ARG A 45 -0.75 8.96 14.05
CA ARG A 45 -0.53 10.39 14.31
C ARG A 45 -1.79 11.22 14.05
N PHE A 46 -2.59 10.83 13.04
CA PHE A 46 -3.87 11.45 12.73
C PHE A 46 -5.04 10.88 13.54
N GLN A 47 -4.78 10.02 14.53
CA GLN A 47 -5.77 9.42 15.42
C GLN A 47 -6.89 8.71 14.64
N VAL A 48 -6.51 7.91 13.63
CA VAL A 48 -7.43 6.98 12.99
C VAL A 48 -7.80 5.90 14.01
N PRO A 49 -9.09 5.73 14.35
CA PRO A 49 -9.48 5.02 15.56
C PRO A 49 -9.37 3.49 15.46
N ASP A 50 -9.52 2.93 14.25
CA ASP A 50 -9.57 1.48 14.04
C ASP A 50 -8.85 1.12 12.74
N PHE A 51 -7.62 0.64 12.87
CA PHE A 51 -6.87 0.04 11.79
C PHE A 51 -5.95 -1.07 12.31
N THR A 52 -5.56 -1.99 11.41
CA THR A 52 -4.60 -3.06 11.71
C THR A 52 -3.67 -3.25 10.52
N PHE A 53 -2.36 -3.28 10.79
CA PHE A 53 -1.34 -3.58 9.81
C PHE A 53 -1.00 -5.08 9.83
N PHE A 54 -1.24 -5.77 8.73
CA PHE A 54 -0.85 -7.15 8.47
C PHE A 54 0.38 -7.19 7.57
N THR A 55 1.36 -8.01 7.92
CA THR A 55 2.54 -8.25 7.10
C THR A 55 3.06 -9.66 7.30
N SER A 56 3.58 -10.28 6.25
CA SER A 56 4.27 -11.57 6.37
C SER A 56 5.68 -11.47 6.94
N TYR A 57 6.24 -10.25 7.05
CA TYR A 57 7.61 -10.05 7.54
C TYR A 57 7.73 -8.74 8.34
N ILE A 58 8.26 -8.83 9.56
CA ILE A 58 8.49 -7.65 10.41
C ILE A 58 9.87 -7.04 10.11
N GLY A 59 9.88 -5.78 9.71
CA GLY A 59 11.10 -5.04 9.38
C GLY A 59 11.48 -5.18 7.90
N ILE A 60 12.78 -5.16 7.63
CA ILE A 60 13.30 -5.22 6.26
C ILE A 60 13.69 -6.66 5.92
N ASN A 61 13.10 -7.20 4.86
CA ASN A 61 13.34 -8.58 4.43
C ASN A 61 14.67 -8.72 3.67
N TRP A 62 15.68 -9.28 4.36
CA TRP A 62 17.04 -9.43 3.85
C TRP A 62 17.22 -10.49 2.78
N GLN A 63 16.21 -11.34 2.52
CA GLN A 63 16.32 -12.40 1.51
C GLN A 63 16.38 -11.84 0.07
N TYR A 64 16.20 -10.53 -0.09
CA TYR A 64 16.14 -9.85 -1.39
C TYR A 64 17.31 -8.88 -1.62
N THR A 65 18.33 -8.88 -0.75
CA THR A 65 19.53 -8.02 -0.82
C THR A 65 20.40 -8.16 -2.06
N ASN A 66 20.22 -9.24 -2.85
CA ASN A 66 20.91 -9.38 -4.12
C ASN A 66 20.33 -8.47 -5.23
N ASP A 67 19.19 -7.83 -5.01
CA ASP A 67 18.72 -6.75 -5.88
C ASP A 67 19.47 -5.45 -5.56
N ALA A 68 20.07 -4.83 -6.58
CA ALA A 68 20.85 -3.59 -6.46
C ALA A 68 20.11 -2.44 -5.73
N PHE A 69 18.78 -2.49 -5.71
CA PHE A 69 17.90 -1.58 -4.95
C PHE A 69 18.20 -1.56 -3.45
N TYR A 70 18.57 -2.70 -2.86
CA TYR A 70 18.77 -2.83 -1.42
C TYR A 70 20.17 -2.42 -0.95
N ASN A 71 21.13 -2.19 -1.84
CA ASN A 71 22.52 -1.98 -1.42
C ASN A 71 22.84 -0.53 -1.00
N ASP A 72 22.22 0.48 -1.61
CA ASP A 72 22.52 1.90 -1.30
C ASP A 72 21.41 2.60 -0.49
N ALA A 73 20.13 2.22 -0.66
CA ALA A 73 18.99 2.89 0.01
C ALA A 73 18.68 2.36 1.43
N LEU A 74 19.25 1.22 1.83
CA LEU A 74 18.90 0.57 3.09
C LEU A 74 19.59 1.12 4.33
N GLY A 75 20.73 1.83 4.21
CA GLY A 75 21.50 2.24 5.38
C GLY A 75 20.68 3.08 6.36
N ASP A 76 20.12 4.18 5.87
CA ASP A 76 19.40 5.16 6.68
C ASP A 76 17.96 4.72 7.00
N ASP A 77 17.28 4.03 6.05
CA ASP A 77 15.91 3.56 6.25
C ASP A 77 15.85 2.37 7.23
N ARG A 78 16.90 1.53 7.30
CA ARG A 78 16.92 0.35 8.17
C ARG A 78 16.72 0.68 9.63
N GLU A 79 17.54 1.57 10.18
CA GLU A 79 17.45 1.90 11.59
C GLU A 79 16.13 2.58 11.93
N ARG A 80 15.61 3.40 11.02
CA ARG A 80 14.29 4.03 11.17
C ARG A 80 13.17 2.99 11.15
N VAL A 81 13.06 2.18 10.11
CA VAL A 81 12.01 1.15 9.95
C VAL A 81 12.06 0.16 11.12
N HIS A 82 13.25 -0.29 11.52
CA HIS A 82 13.39 -1.19 12.65
C HIS A 82 12.91 -0.55 13.96
N ARG A 83 13.26 0.72 14.21
CA ARG A 83 12.77 1.46 15.39
C ARG A 83 11.25 1.61 15.37
N LEU A 84 10.66 1.93 14.22
CA LEU A 84 9.21 2.09 14.09
C LEU A 84 8.46 0.80 14.42
N PHE A 85 8.93 -0.36 13.91
CA PHE A 85 8.36 -1.65 14.30
C PHE A 85 8.55 -1.95 15.79
N ALA A 86 9.73 -1.65 16.35
CA ALA A 86 10.01 -1.88 17.76
C ALA A 86 9.13 -1.04 18.70
N SER A 87 8.81 0.20 18.32
CA SER A 87 7.96 1.10 19.10
C SER A 87 6.47 1.04 18.71
N ALA A 88 6.08 0.22 17.72
CA ALA A 88 4.72 0.23 17.16
C ALA A 88 3.66 -0.05 18.24
N ALA A 89 3.88 -1.08 19.05
CA ALA A 89 2.94 -1.45 20.11
C ALA A 89 2.79 -0.33 21.17
N ASP A 90 3.90 0.25 21.60
CA ASP A 90 3.91 1.37 22.56
C ASP A 90 3.25 2.63 21.99
N ALA A 91 3.33 2.83 20.68
CA ALA A 91 2.65 3.90 19.96
C ALA A 91 1.16 3.61 19.70
N GLY A 92 0.65 2.43 20.07
CA GLY A 92 -0.74 2.02 19.84
C GLY A 92 -1.02 1.47 18.44
N ILE A 93 0.02 1.17 17.65
CA ILE A 93 -0.09 0.61 16.31
C ILE A 93 -0.14 -0.92 16.39
N ARG A 94 -1.25 -1.51 15.96
CA ARG A 94 -1.40 -2.97 15.90
C ARG A 94 -0.78 -3.52 14.63
N VAL A 95 0.32 -4.26 14.79
CA VAL A 95 0.98 -5.01 13.72
C VAL A 95 0.80 -6.51 13.95
N ILE A 96 0.30 -7.22 12.94
CA ILE A 96 0.06 -8.67 12.96
C ILE A 96 1.00 -9.35 11.96
N PRO A 97 1.92 -10.22 12.41
CA PRO A 97 2.87 -10.93 11.55
C PRO A 97 2.19 -12.12 10.84
N MET A 98 1.29 -11.80 9.92
CA MET A 98 0.54 -12.75 9.09
C MET A 98 0.22 -12.12 7.74
N ALA A 99 0.29 -12.91 6.67
CA ALA A 99 -0.29 -12.52 5.38
C ALA A 99 -1.82 -12.66 5.44
N LEU A 100 -2.54 -11.54 5.34
CA LEU A 100 -4.00 -11.58 5.29
C LEU A 100 -4.46 -12.25 3.99
N GLU A 101 -5.41 -13.18 4.07
CA GLU A 101 -5.92 -13.87 2.89
C GLU A 101 -6.88 -12.99 2.06
N ALA A 102 -6.96 -13.27 0.75
CA ALA A 102 -7.95 -12.66 -0.12
C ALA A 102 -9.39 -12.89 0.40
N SER A 103 -9.65 -14.07 0.98
CA SER A 103 -10.96 -14.44 1.51
C SER A 103 -11.43 -13.47 2.60
N ASP A 104 -10.52 -13.04 3.48
CA ASP A 104 -10.77 -12.08 4.55
C ASP A 104 -10.81 -10.64 4.04
N LEU A 105 -9.94 -10.27 3.10
CA LEU A 105 -10.04 -8.98 2.40
C LEU A 105 -11.43 -8.76 1.80
N ARG A 106 -12.00 -9.78 1.13
CA ARG A 106 -13.38 -9.70 0.62
C ARG A 106 -14.38 -9.44 1.73
N ARG A 107 -14.29 -10.16 2.85
CA ARG A 107 -15.22 -10.00 3.99
C ARG A 107 -15.17 -8.59 4.57
N PHE A 108 -13.96 -8.04 4.75
CA PHE A 108 -13.79 -6.66 5.21
C PHE A 108 -14.44 -5.67 4.25
N LEU A 109 -14.12 -5.75 2.96
CA LEU A 109 -14.60 -4.79 1.97
C LEU A 109 -16.12 -4.89 1.76
N MET A 110 -16.68 -6.11 1.70
CA MET A 110 -18.11 -6.34 1.54
C MET A 110 -18.96 -5.85 2.74
N SER A 111 -18.36 -5.60 3.90
CA SER A 111 -19.07 -5.00 5.03
C SER A 111 -19.49 -3.55 4.76
N GLY A 112 -18.83 -2.88 3.80
CA GLY A 112 -18.99 -1.44 3.55
C GLY A 112 -18.42 -0.55 4.64
N GLN A 113 -17.75 -1.11 5.65
CA GLN A 113 -17.19 -0.39 6.80
C GLN A 113 -15.67 -0.30 6.78
N TYR A 114 -15.01 -1.01 5.88
CA TYR A 114 -13.55 -1.10 5.84
C TYR A 114 -13.01 -0.86 4.42
N ALA A 115 -11.85 -0.23 4.36
CA ALA A 115 -10.99 -0.16 3.19
C ALA A 115 -9.63 -0.80 3.52
N ALA A 116 -8.84 -1.12 2.50
CA ALA A 116 -7.53 -1.72 2.69
C ALA A 116 -6.46 -1.01 1.85
N ILE A 117 -5.44 -0.47 2.50
CA ILE A 117 -4.20 -0.04 1.84
C ILE A 117 -3.38 -1.30 1.56
N VAL A 118 -3.01 -1.52 0.30
CA VAL A 118 -2.30 -2.74 -0.13
C VAL A 118 -1.05 -2.36 -0.91
N LEU A 119 0.11 -2.90 -0.50
CA LEU A 119 1.33 -2.80 -1.29
C LEU A 119 1.30 -3.85 -2.41
N THR A 120 1.58 -3.41 -3.63
CA THR A 120 1.58 -4.28 -4.81
C THR A 120 2.84 -4.06 -5.64
N ASP A 121 3.23 -5.08 -6.41
CA ASP A 121 4.16 -4.90 -7.52
C ASP A 121 3.41 -4.36 -8.74
N LEU A 122 3.69 -3.11 -9.11
CA LEU A 122 3.02 -2.39 -10.20
C LEU A 122 3.12 -3.13 -11.55
N ARG A 123 4.15 -3.94 -11.75
CA ARG A 123 4.36 -4.70 -13.01
C ARG A 123 3.25 -5.73 -13.25
N TYR A 124 2.66 -6.24 -12.17
CA TYR A 124 1.60 -7.23 -12.23
C TYR A 124 0.20 -6.63 -12.01
N LEU A 125 0.10 -5.42 -11.45
CA LEU A 125 -1.18 -4.76 -11.20
C LEU A 125 -1.81 -4.24 -12.52
N GLN A 126 -2.72 -5.04 -13.08
CA GLN A 126 -3.39 -4.73 -14.35
C GLN A 126 -4.88 -4.45 -14.11
N CYS A 127 -5.25 -3.18 -14.19
CA CYS A 127 -6.65 -2.76 -14.09
C CYS A 127 -7.45 -3.21 -15.31
N ILE A 128 -8.62 -3.82 -15.09
CA ILE A 128 -9.55 -4.28 -16.12
C ILE A 128 -10.11 -3.09 -16.91
N ALA A 129 -10.47 -2.00 -16.23
CA ALA A 129 -11.08 -0.82 -16.87
C ALA A 129 -10.04 0.07 -17.56
N CYS A 130 -8.84 0.22 -16.99
CA CYS A 130 -7.83 1.16 -17.50
C CYS A 130 -6.99 0.57 -18.65
N ALA A 131 -7.08 -0.73 -18.95
CA ALA A 131 -6.24 -1.43 -19.93
C ALA A 131 -6.28 -0.88 -21.37
N ARG A 132 -7.18 0.07 -21.67
CA ARG A 132 -7.36 0.68 -23.00
C ARG A 132 -6.94 2.16 -23.08
N GLY A 133 -6.47 2.77 -21.98
CA GLY A 133 -6.10 4.18 -21.92
C GLY A 133 -4.61 4.45 -22.20
N THR A 134 -4.27 5.66 -22.61
CA THR A 134 -2.87 6.09 -22.83
C THR A 134 -2.01 6.00 -21.57
N GLY A 135 -2.58 6.24 -20.38
CA GLY A 135 -1.92 6.06 -19.09
C GLY A 135 -1.51 4.62 -18.76
N PHE A 136 -2.16 3.62 -19.37
CA PHE A 136 -1.79 2.21 -19.20
C PHE A 136 -0.45 1.88 -19.86
N MET A 137 -0.16 2.45 -21.04
CA MET A 137 1.15 2.31 -21.69
C MET A 137 2.25 2.95 -20.86
N ALA A 138 2.04 4.17 -20.37
CA ALA A 138 3.00 4.85 -19.49
C ALA A 138 3.30 4.03 -18.23
N ARG A 139 2.26 3.47 -17.57
CA ARG A 139 2.43 2.61 -16.38
C ARG A 139 3.13 1.28 -16.67
N ARG A 140 3.01 0.73 -17.88
CA ARG A 140 3.76 -0.48 -18.28
C ARG A 140 5.22 -0.19 -18.62
N LEU A 141 5.49 0.99 -19.18
CA LEU A 141 6.83 1.41 -19.55
C LEU A 141 7.63 1.93 -18.34
N PHE A 142 6.98 2.54 -17.35
CA PHE A 142 7.65 3.13 -16.19
C PHE A 142 8.57 2.15 -15.41
N PRO A 143 8.14 0.91 -15.10
CA PRO A 143 9.02 -0.07 -14.44
C PRO A 143 10.15 -0.58 -15.35
N LEU A 144 9.92 -0.61 -16.67
CA LEU A 144 10.91 -1.07 -17.65
C LEU A 144 12.03 -0.03 -17.86
N VAL A 145 11.69 1.26 -17.79
CA VAL A 145 12.64 2.37 -17.93
C VAL A 145 13.52 2.52 -16.68
N GLN A 146 12.97 2.25 -15.49
CA GLN A 146 13.72 2.37 -14.25
C GLN A 146 14.37 1.07 -13.75
N GLY A 147 14.15 -0.07 -14.42
CA GLY A 147 14.85 -1.33 -14.15
C GLY A 147 14.63 -1.95 -12.75
N TRP A 148 13.69 -1.43 -11.94
CA TRP A 148 13.48 -1.83 -10.55
C TRP A 148 12.07 -2.36 -10.28
N ARG A 149 11.89 -3.05 -9.14
CA ARG A 149 10.58 -3.47 -8.63
C ARG A 149 9.79 -2.24 -8.17
N ALA A 150 8.86 -1.74 -8.98
CA ALA A 150 8.04 -0.61 -8.60
C ALA A 150 6.94 -1.03 -7.60
N GLY A 151 7.28 -1.01 -6.30
CA GLY A 151 6.28 -1.07 -5.23
C GLY A 151 5.27 0.06 -5.41
N HIS A 152 3.98 -0.26 -5.32
CA HIS A 152 2.89 0.69 -5.53
C HIS A 152 1.74 0.40 -4.58
N TYR A 153 1.42 1.40 -3.76
CA TYR A 153 0.28 1.32 -2.86
C TYR A 153 -1.02 1.67 -3.58
N ILE A 154 -2.05 0.87 -3.32
CA ILE A 154 -3.43 1.12 -3.76
C ILE A 154 -4.38 1.05 -2.58
N LEU A 155 -5.58 1.61 -2.74
CA LEU A 155 -6.64 1.55 -1.74
C LEU A 155 -7.79 0.69 -2.27
N LEU A 156 -7.94 -0.54 -1.76
CA LEU A 156 -9.13 -1.35 -2.02
C LEU A 156 -10.32 -0.77 -1.25
N THR A 157 -11.45 -0.63 -1.92
CA THR A 157 -12.65 0.00 -1.34
C THR A 157 -13.87 -0.92 -1.33
N ASP A 158 -13.93 -1.92 -2.20
CA ASP A 158 -15.08 -2.83 -2.30
C ASP A 158 -14.71 -4.15 -3.00
N PHE A 159 -15.61 -5.13 -2.97
CA PHE A 159 -15.53 -6.37 -3.72
C PHE A 159 -16.87 -6.71 -4.39
N LEU A 160 -16.82 -7.00 -5.69
CA LEU A 160 -17.96 -7.40 -6.51
C LEU A 160 -18.05 -8.94 -6.59
N PRO A 161 -18.92 -9.60 -5.79
CA PRO A 161 -18.97 -11.06 -5.73
C PRO A 161 -19.37 -11.70 -7.06
N ASP A 162 -20.35 -11.12 -7.76
CA ASP A 162 -20.83 -11.65 -9.06
C ASP A 162 -19.74 -11.66 -10.14
N LYS A 163 -18.71 -10.82 -9.99
CA LYS A 163 -17.62 -10.67 -10.96
C LYS A 163 -16.29 -11.23 -10.46
N GLY A 164 -16.17 -11.55 -9.17
CA GLY A 164 -14.90 -11.94 -8.54
C GLY A 164 -13.83 -10.84 -8.63
N GLN A 165 -14.23 -9.58 -8.45
CA GLN A 165 -13.37 -8.41 -8.69
C GLN A 165 -13.30 -7.49 -7.48
N PHE A 166 -12.10 -7.02 -7.16
CA PHE A 166 -11.89 -5.93 -6.22
C PHE A 166 -12.03 -4.59 -6.92
N ILE A 167 -12.67 -3.64 -6.24
CA ILE A 167 -12.71 -2.23 -6.62
C ILE A 167 -11.62 -1.50 -5.83
N TYR A 168 -10.84 -0.66 -6.50
CA TYR A 168 -9.78 0.08 -5.85
C TYR A 168 -9.59 1.49 -6.42
N ARG A 169 -9.01 2.37 -5.60
CA ARG A 169 -8.47 3.67 -5.99
C ARG A 169 -6.97 3.55 -6.18
N ASP A 170 -6.49 4.22 -7.22
CA ASP A 170 -5.09 4.19 -7.61
C ASP A 170 -4.55 5.61 -7.67
N PRO A 171 -3.62 6.01 -6.79
CA PRO A 171 -3.09 7.37 -6.77
C PRO A 171 -2.32 7.72 -8.05
N GLY A 172 -1.87 6.73 -8.83
CA GLY A 172 -1.20 6.92 -10.11
C GLY A 172 -2.14 6.83 -11.32
N SER A 173 -3.45 6.94 -11.12
CA SER A 173 -4.44 6.90 -12.20
C SER A 173 -5.44 8.03 -12.13
N ASP A 174 -5.77 8.61 -13.28
CA ASP A 174 -6.87 9.57 -13.43
C ASP A 174 -8.26 8.92 -13.41
N ALA A 175 -8.32 7.58 -13.37
CA ALA A 175 -9.57 6.86 -13.34
C ALA A 175 -10.26 7.03 -11.98
N SER A 176 -11.57 7.29 -11.99
CA SER A 176 -12.34 7.38 -10.76
C SER A 176 -12.33 6.04 -10.01
N LEU A 177 -12.58 4.91 -10.68
CA LEU A 177 -12.53 3.59 -10.07
C LEU A 177 -11.74 2.61 -10.95
N CYS A 178 -10.89 1.83 -10.30
CA CYS A 178 -10.15 0.73 -10.91
C CYS A 178 -10.71 -0.62 -10.45
N TYR A 179 -10.46 -1.66 -11.25
CA TYR A 179 -10.97 -3.00 -11.01
C TYR A 179 -9.87 -4.02 -11.27
N VAL A 180 -9.74 -5.02 -10.40
CA VAL A 180 -8.75 -6.10 -10.54
C VAL A 180 -9.36 -7.43 -10.12
N THR A 181 -8.98 -8.52 -10.80
CA THR A 181 -9.40 -9.86 -10.38
C THR A 181 -8.58 -10.31 -9.17
N GLU A 182 -9.15 -11.19 -8.34
CA GLU A 182 -8.45 -11.78 -7.19
C GLU A 182 -7.10 -12.38 -7.58
N ARG A 183 -7.06 -13.15 -8.68
CA ARG A 183 -5.81 -13.75 -9.20
C ARG A 183 -4.74 -12.71 -9.51
N VAL A 184 -5.11 -11.59 -10.10
CA VAL A 184 -4.15 -10.53 -10.46
C VAL A 184 -3.69 -9.77 -9.22
N LEU A 185 -4.61 -9.49 -8.29
CA LEU A 185 -4.28 -8.86 -7.01
C LEU A 185 -3.33 -9.73 -6.18
N GLU A 186 -3.65 -11.00 -5.97
CA GLU A 186 -2.79 -11.94 -5.20
C GLU A 186 -1.41 -12.07 -5.83
N ARG A 187 -1.32 -12.14 -7.17
CA ARG A 187 -0.02 -12.13 -7.85
C ARG A 187 0.76 -10.85 -7.57
N ALA A 188 0.11 -9.70 -7.63
CA ALA A 188 0.77 -8.41 -7.45
C ALA A 188 1.20 -8.17 -6.00
N ARG A 189 0.36 -8.49 -5.01
CA ARG A 189 0.65 -8.30 -3.58
C ARG A 189 1.43 -9.45 -2.92
N GLY A 190 1.52 -10.60 -3.58
CA GLY A 190 2.34 -11.73 -3.15
C GLY A 190 3.72 -11.74 -3.82
N SER A 191 4.05 -10.69 -4.57
CA SER A 191 5.34 -10.56 -5.24
C SER A 191 6.45 -10.22 -4.26
N VAL A 192 7.66 -10.64 -4.60
CA VAL A 192 8.86 -10.41 -3.78
C VAL A 192 9.03 -8.92 -3.45
N GLY A 193 9.26 -8.62 -2.17
CA GLY A 193 9.48 -7.26 -1.64
C GLY A 193 8.21 -6.50 -1.26
N THR A 194 7.03 -7.09 -1.47
CA THR A 194 5.76 -6.50 -0.98
C THR A 194 5.39 -6.97 0.43
N ASP A 195 5.99 -8.07 0.88
CA ASP A 195 5.76 -8.74 2.17
C ASP A 195 4.28 -8.98 2.50
N ASN A 196 3.40 -9.04 1.48
CA ASN A 196 1.94 -9.12 1.64
C ASN A 196 1.36 -8.02 2.53
N ASP A 197 2.00 -6.85 2.53
CA ASP A 197 1.66 -5.71 3.37
C ASP A 197 0.25 -5.19 3.08
N VAL A 198 -0.58 -5.18 4.12
CA VAL A 198 -1.96 -4.68 4.08
C VAL A 198 -2.27 -3.92 5.36
N ILE A 199 -2.80 -2.70 5.25
CA ILE A 199 -3.43 -2.00 6.36
C ILE A 199 -4.95 -2.00 6.14
N VAL A 200 -5.68 -2.73 6.97
CA VAL A 200 -7.15 -2.67 7.00
C VAL A 200 -7.57 -1.53 7.91
N VAL A 201 -8.38 -0.60 7.40
CA VAL A 201 -8.82 0.60 8.10
C VAL A 201 -10.34 0.67 8.08
N ARG A 202 -10.97 0.97 9.22
CA ARG A 202 -12.38 1.27 9.27
C ARG A 202 -12.64 2.69 8.74
N ILE A 203 -13.58 2.83 7.81
CA ILE A 203 -13.97 4.11 7.17
C ILE A 203 -15.30 4.61 7.73
#